data_AF-E5EPB4-F1
#
_entry.id   AF-E5EPB4-F1
#
_cell.length_a   1.000
_cell.length_b   1.000
_cell.length_c   1.000
_cell.angle_alpha   90.00
_cell.angle_beta   90.00
_cell.angle_gamma   90.00
#
_symmetry.space_group_name_H-M   'P 1'
#
loop_
_entity.id
_entity.type
_entity.pdbx_description
1 polymer ?
#
loop_
_entity_poly.entity_id
_entity_poly.type
_entity_poly.pdbx_seq_one_letter_code
_entity_poly.pdbx_strand_id
1 'polypeptide(L)'
;EKFVSEEVPMHLERIEKIVNLYGNEGFSVGNSMKWSDLHVYDIASSMLKFDANILDKFPKIKAICRTVESNEKIAAYLKKR
;
A
#
# COMPACT_ATOMS: atom_id res chain seq x y z
N GLU A 1 -6.95 -16.19 12.20
CA GLU A 1 -7.74 -16.90 11.17
C GLU A 1 -6.89 -17.08 9.91
N LYS A 2 -7.17 -18.12 9.10
CA LYS A 2 -6.45 -18.44 7.86
C LYS A 2 -6.27 -17.24 6.92
N PHE A 3 -7.28 -16.38 6.87
CA PHE A 3 -7.26 -15.12 6.13
C PHE A 3 -6.04 -14.26 6.44
N VAL A 4 -5.82 -13.91 7.72
CA VAL A 4 -4.73 -13.01 8.13
C VAL A 4 -3.36 -13.69 8.05
N SER A 5 -3.27 -14.98 8.39
CA SER A 5 -1.98 -15.68 8.47
C SER A 5 -1.44 -16.18 7.12
N GLU A 6 -2.31 -16.47 6.15
CA GLU A 6 -1.92 -17.07 4.87
C GLU A 6 -2.31 -16.20 3.67
N GLU A 7 -3.58 -15.81 3.59
CA GLU A 7 -4.11 -15.17 2.39
C GLU A 7 -3.59 -13.74 2.24
N VAL A 8 -3.60 -12.96 3.33
CA VAL A 8 -3.12 -11.58 3.30
C VAL A 8 -1.64 -11.49 2.88
N PRO A 9 -0.70 -12.22 3.50
CA PRO A 9 0.70 -12.23 3.04
C PRO A 9 0.85 -12.65 1.58
N MET A 10 0.13 -13.70 1.15
CA MET A 10 0.16 -14.16 -0.25
C MET A 10 -0.30 -13.06 -1.22
N HIS A 11 -1.37 -12.34 -0.90
CA HIS A 11 -1.88 -11.25 -1.75
C HIS A 11 -0.95 -10.03 -1.74
N LEU A 12 -0.41 -9.65 -0.57
CA LEU A 12 0.57 -8.56 -0.46
C LEU A 12 1.85 -8.87 -1.23
N GLU A 13 2.34 -10.12 -1.20
CA GLU A 13 3.48 -10.56 -2.03
C GLU A 13 3.20 -10.41 -3.53
N ARG A 14 1.98 -10.73 -3.98
CA ARG A 14 1.59 -10.56 -5.39
C ARG A 14 1.55 -9.08 -5.77
N ILE A 15 1.00 -8.23 -4.92
CA ILE A 15 0.98 -6.78 -5.14
C ILE A 15 2.41 -6.23 -5.20
N GLU A 16 3.26 -6.58 -4.23
CA GLU A 16 4.67 -6.17 -4.19
C GLU A 16 5.41 -6.60 -5.46
N LYS A 17 5.17 -7.81 -5.98
CA LYS A 17 5.72 -8.27 -7.27
C LYS A 17 5.26 -7.42 -8.44
N ILE A 18 3.96 -7.09 -8.52
CA ILE A 18 3.41 -6.24 -9.60
C ILE A 18 4.01 -4.84 -9.54
N VAL A 19 4.11 -4.25 -8.35
CA VAL A 19 4.72 -2.92 -8.16
C VAL A 19 6.19 -2.94 -8.54
N ASN A 20 6.93 -4.02 -8.26
CA ASN A 20 8.32 -4.14 -8.70
C ASN A 20 8.46 -4.23 -10.23
N LEU A 21 7.47 -4.77 -10.95
CA LEU A 21 7.52 -4.92 -12.40
C LEU A 21 7.15 -3.63 -13.15
N TYR A 22 6.18 -2.88 -12.63
CA TYR A 22 5.55 -1.77 -13.38
C TYR A 22 5.63 -0.41 -12.68
N GLY A 23 5.92 -0.42 -11.38
CA GLY A 23 6.01 0.75 -10.54
C GLY A 23 7.44 1.24 -10.35
N ASN A 24 7.60 2.15 -9.40
CA ASN A 24 8.88 2.70 -8.99
C ASN A 24 8.93 2.93 -7.47
N GLU A 25 9.90 3.71 -7.00
CA GLU A 25 10.00 4.17 -5.60
C GLU A 25 8.86 5.15 -5.27
N GLY A 26 7.67 4.63 -4.96
CA GLY A 26 6.55 5.42 -4.47
C GLY A 26 5.29 5.41 -5.33
N PHE A 27 5.32 4.83 -6.53
CA PHE A 27 4.15 4.63 -7.37
C PHE A 27 4.05 3.17 -7.83
N SER A 28 2.82 2.66 -7.85
CA SER A 28 2.45 1.31 -8.29
C SER A 28 2.61 1.12 -9.80
N VAL A 29 2.47 2.20 -10.58
CA VAL A 29 2.66 2.20 -12.03
C VAL A 29 3.25 3.54 -12.50
N GLY A 30 4.31 3.48 -13.29
CA GLY A 30 4.92 4.67 -13.90
C GLY A 30 5.59 5.58 -12.86
N ASN A 31 5.36 6.90 -12.97
CA ASN A 31 6.09 7.93 -12.20
C ASN A 31 5.22 9.01 -11.55
N SER A 32 3.91 8.81 -11.48
CA SER A 32 2.97 9.76 -10.90
C SER A 32 1.83 9.05 -10.22
N MET A 33 1.21 9.71 -9.24
CA MET A 33 0.10 9.15 -8.49
C MET A 33 -1.09 8.81 -9.40
N LYS A 34 -1.55 7.57 -9.33
CA LYS A 34 -2.74 7.04 -10.00
C LYS A 34 -3.72 6.48 -8.98
N TRP A 35 -4.90 6.11 -9.46
CA TRP A 35 -5.91 5.45 -8.65
C TRP A 35 -5.43 4.12 -8.04
N SER A 36 -4.52 3.41 -8.73
CA SER A 36 -3.91 2.19 -8.20
C SER A 36 -3.11 2.43 -6.91
N ASP A 37 -2.45 3.57 -6.75
CA ASP A 37 -1.74 3.92 -5.52
C ASP A 37 -2.69 4.10 -4.35
N LEU A 38 -3.83 4.77 -4.60
CA LEU A 38 -4.89 4.96 -3.61
C LEU A 38 -5.50 3.62 -3.18
N HIS A 39 -5.68 2.70 -4.14
CA HIS A 39 -6.24 1.39 -3.84
C HIS A 39 -5.26 0.52 -3.05
N VAL A 40 -3.96 0.53 -3.42
CA VAL A 40 -2.91 -0.12 -2.63
C VAL A 40 -2.86 0.45 -1.21
N TYR A 41 -2.96 1.77 -1.06
CA TYR A 41 -3.00 2.43 0.25
C TYR A 41 -4.20 2.00 1.09
N ASP A 42 -5.40 1.94 0.52
CA ASP A 42 -6.62 1.56 1.27
C ASP A 42 -6.59 0.10 1.72
N ILE A 43 -6.09 -0.80 0.86
CA ILE A 43 -5.84 -2.21 1.22
C ILE A 43 -4.81 -2.28 2.35
N ALA A 44 -3.65 -1.64 2.18
CA ALA A 44 -2.56 -1.66 3.16
C ALA A 44 -3.02 -1.11 4.52
N SER A 45 -3.75 0.00 4.53
CA SER A 45 -4.34 0.61 5.73
C SER A 45 -5.33 -0.32 6.43
N SER A 46 -6.10 -1.10 5.66
CA SER A 46 -7.01 -2.11 6.21
C SER A 46 -6.24 -3.29 6.81
N MET A 47 -5.14 -3.71 6.18
CA MET A 47 -4.31 -4.82 6.68
C MET A 47 -3.55 -4.46 7.97
N LEU A 48 -3.10 -3.20 8.11
CA LEU A 48 -2.44 -2.71 9.33
C LEU A 48 -3.32 -2.80 10.59
N LYS A 49 -4.65 -2.84 10.44
CA LYS A 49 -5.58 -3.04 11.56
C LYS A 49 -5.53 -4.45 12.13
N PHE A 50 -5.09 -5.43 11.34
CA PHE A 50 -4.93 -6.83 11.78
C PHE A 50 -3.54 -7.08 12.36
N ASP A 51 -2.51 -6.52 11.73
CA ASP A 51 -1.12 -6.60 12.20
C ASP A 51 -0.37 -5.34 11.77
N ALA A 52 0.09 -4.56 12.76
CA ALA A 52 0.80 -3.30 12.54
C ALA A 52 2.15 -3.48 11.82
N ASN A 53 2.73 -4.68 11.86
CA ASN A 53 4.02 -5.00 11.25
C ASN A 53 3.88 -5.74 9.92
N ILE A 54 2.65 -5.97 9.43
CA ILE A 54 2.41 -6.80 8.25
C ILE A 54 3.09 -6.25 6.99
N LEU A 55 3.31 -4.94 6.93
CA LEU A 55 3.96 -4.26 5.81
C LEU A 55 5.50 -4.25 5.90
N ASP A 56 6.11 -4.75 6.97
CA ASP A 56 7.57 -4.71 7.16
C ASP A 56 8.33 -5.47 6.07
N LYS A 57 7.70 -6.51 5.50
CA LYS A 57 8.25 -7.31 4.41
C LYS A 57 8.00 -6.72 3.01
N PHE A 58 7.25 -5.62 2.91
CA PHE A 58 6.76 -5.08 1.64
C PHE A 58 7.20 -3.61 1.45
N PRO A 59 8.49 -3.38 1.17
CA PRO A 59 9.06 -2.03 1.12
C PRO A 59 8.45 -1.15 0.02
N LYS A 60 8.05 -1.68 -1.14
CA LYS A 60 7.44 -0.88 -2.20
C LYS A 60 6.02 -0.48 -1.85
N ILE A 61 5.22 -1.38 -1.27
CA ILE A 61 3.90 -1.02 -0.73
C ILE A 61 4.04 0.07 0.35
N LYS A 62 5.02 -0.04 1.25
CA LYS A 62 5.33 1.02 2.23
C LYS A 62 5.68 2.36 1.57
N ALA A 63 6.50 2.33 0.51
CA ALA A 63 6.85 3.54 -0.22
C ALA A 63 5.62 4.20 -0.86
N ILE A 64 4.74 3.41 -1.48
CA ILE A 64 3.46 3.91 -2.04
C ILE A 64 2.63 4.56 -0.93
N CYS A 65 2.50 3.92 0.24
CA CYS A 65 1.72 4.48 1.34
C CYS A 65 2.24 5.86 1.76
N ARG A 66 3.56 6.00 1.91
CA ARG A 66 4.19 7.30 2.24
C ARG A 66 3.94 8.36 1.16
N THR A 67 4.01 7.98 -0.11
CA THR A 67 3.73 8.90 -1.23
C THR A 67 2.27 9.32 -1.28
N VAL A 68 1.35 8.41 -0.95
CA VAL A 68 -0.08 8.71 -0.87
C VAL A 68 -0.37 9.66 0.29
N GLU A 69 0.20 9.41 1.46
CA GLU A 69 0.03 10.24 2.67
C GLU A 69 0.68 11.62 2.55
N SER A 70 1.73 11.77 1.74
CA SER A 70 2.38 13.08 1.52
C SER A 70 1.61 13.99 0.56
N ASN A 71 0.61 13.48 -0.15
CA ASN A 71 -0.24 14.31 -1.00
C ASN A 71 -1.15 15.20 -0.15
N GLU A 72 -1.06 16.52 -0.33
CA GLU A 72 -1.76 17.52 0.50
C GLU A 72 -3.28 17.29 0.57
N LYS A 73 -3.91 16.93 -0.56
CA LYS A 73 -5.37 16.70 -0.61
C LYS A 73 -5.75 15.45 0.17
N ILE A 74 -4.93 14.41 0.09
CA ILE A 74 -5.15 13.14 0.78
C ILE A 74 -4.89 13.32 2.27
N ALA A 75 -3.78 13.95 2.65
CA ALA A 75 -3.48 14.30 4.04
C ALA A 75 -4.61 15.14 4.67
N ALA A 76 -5.15 16.11 3.95
CA ALA A 76 -6.28 16.91 4.40
C ALA A 76 -7.57 16.09 4.58
N TYR A 77 -7.81 15.10 3.71
CA TYR A 77 -8.92 14.16 3.85
C TYR A 77 -8.73 13.22 5.04
N LEU A 78 -7.54 12.63 5.20
CA LEU A 78 -7.22 11.69 6.29
C LEU A 78 -7.35 12.34 7.67
N LYS A 79 -7.04 13.64 7.81
CA LYS A 79 -7.25 14.39 9.06
C LYS A 79 -8.72 14.57 9.44
N LYS A 80 -9.65 14.40 8.50
CA LYS A 80 -11.09 14.60 8.70
C LYS A 80 -11.88 13.29 8.77
N ARG A 81 -11.26 12.16 8.43
CA ARG A 81 -11.92 10.85 8.32
C ARG A 81 -11.93 10.11 9.65
#